data_AF-A0A5N7BR51-F1
#
_entry.id   AF-A0A5N7BR51-F1
#
_cell.length_a   1.000
_cell.length_b   1.000
_cell.length_c   1.000
_cell.angle_alpha   90.00
_cell.angle_beta   90.00
_cell.angle_gamma   90.00
#
_symmetry.space_group_name_H-M   'P 1'
#
loop_
_entity.id
_entity.type
_entity.pdbx_description
1 polymer ?
#
loop_
_entity_poly.entity_id
_entity_poly.type
_entity_poly.pdbx_seq_one_letter_code
_entity_poly.pdbx_strand_id
1 'polypeptide(L)'
;MLRKVWALQAATYWNQIENVQILLEHRAIMDEYTVHYAKSPEAFQLLLNHGLDIDHPVHFAHAVGAIQANASSMATSGWALEVAAYLCDSIIVDTLIEYGASINNSCSTNCALIRKDTRILKMEHLVRRSADINRFGWPVDLAYGGTTLAFAAKHGLLEETR
;
A
#
# COMPACT_ATOMS: atom_id res chain seq x y z
N MET A 1 -15.44 -17.83 12.41
CA MET A 1 -15.05 -16.65 11.61
C MET A 1 -13.53 -16.44 11.60
N LEU A 2 -12.88 -16.27 12.75
CA LEU A 2 -11.43 -16.02 12.85
C LEU A 2 -10.51 -17.04 12.12
N ARG A 3 -10.84 -18.33 12.12
CA ARG A 3 -10.02 -19.36 11.44
C ARG A 3 -9.90 -19.15 9.93
N LYS A 4 -10.94 -18.62 9.27
CA LYS A 4 -10.91 -18.38 7.82
C LYS A 4 -10.04 -17.17 7.47
N VAL A 5 -9.98 -16.17 8.34
CA VAL A 5 -9.14 -14.97 8.17
C VAL A 5 -7.67 -15.36 8.20
N TRP A 6 -7.23 -16.11 9.21
CA TRP A 6 -5.85 -16.57 9.28
C TRP A 6 -5.48 -17.54 8.16
N ALA A 7 -6.42 -18.39 7.74
CA ALA A 7 -6.20 -19.27 6.59
C ALA A 7 -5.98 -18.46 5.30
N LEU A 8 -6.78 -17.40 5.08
CA LEU A 8 -6.64 -16.53 3.92
C LEU A 8 -5.31 -15.78 3.97
N GLN A 9 -5.00 -15.13 5.10
CA GLN A 9 -3.71 -14.47 5.32
C GLN A 9 -2.52 -15.41 5.03
N ALA A 10 -2.54 -16.63 5.56
CA ALA A 10 -1.46 -17.60 5.35
C ALA A 10 -1.37 -18.05 3.89
N ALA A 11 -2.51 -18.36 3.25
CA ALA A 11 -2.55 -18.74 1.85
C ALA A 11 -2.00 -17.62 0.95
N THR A 12 -2.38 -16.38 1.23
CA THR A 12 -1.89 -15.21 0.50
C THR A 12 -0.40 -14.97 0.74
N TYR A 13 0.08 -15.09 1.98
CA TYR A 13 1.50 -14.95 2.33
C TYR A 13 2.39 -15.96 1.60
N TRP A 14 1.95 -17.21 1.51
CA TRP A 14 2.66 -18.27 0.80
C TRP A 14 2.34 -18.33 -0.71
N ASN A 15 1.64 -17.33 -1.25
CA ASN A 15 1.24 -17.23 -2.65
C ASN A 15 0.52 -18.48 -3.19
N GLN A 16 -0.33 -19.11 -2.36
CA GLN A 16 -1.11 -20.30 -2.68
C GLN A 16 -2.41 -19.91 -3.39
N ILE A 17 -2.31 -19.52 -4.67
CA ILE A 17 -3.38 -18.90 -5.46
C ILE A 17 -4.69 -19.70 -5.43
N GLU A 18 -4.65 -21.01 -5.60
CA GLU A 18 -5.83 -21.87 -5.59
C GLU A 18 -6.52 -21.87 -4.22
N ASN A 19 -5.73 -21.89 -3.14
CA ASN A 19 -6.26 -21.84 -1.78
C ASN A 19 -6.85 -20.46 -1.47
N VAL A 20 -6.20 -19.38 -1.94
CA VAL A 20 -6.74 -18.02 -1.84
C VAL A 20 -8.09 -17.94 -2.52
N GLN A 21 -8.20 -18.42 -3.76
CA GLN A 21 -9.46 -18.44 -4.51
C GLN A 21 -10.56 -19.20 -3.77
N ILE A 22 -10.29 -20.44 -3.34
CA ILE A 22 -11.27 -21.26 -2.60
C ILE A 22 -11.74 -20.54 -1.33
N LEU A 23 -10.83 -19.91 -0.57
CA LEU A 23 -11.18 -19.22 0.66
C LEU A 23 -12.06 -17.98 0.38
N LEU A 24 -11.77 -17.22 -0.68
CA LEU A 24 -12.56 -16.08 -1.10
C LEU A 24 -13.96 -16.49 -1.60
N GLU A 25 -14.07 -17.57 -2.37
CA GLU A 25 -15.36 -18.17 -2.78
C GLU A 25 -16.22 -18.57 -1.56
N HIS A 26 -15.58 -19.03 -0.49
CA HIS A 26 -16.22 -19.34 0.80
C HIS A 26 -16.45 -18.11 1.69
N ARG A 27 -16.38 -16.91 1.11
CA ARG A 27 -16.58 -15.60 1.76
C ARG A 27 -15.66 -15.41 2.98
N ALA A 28 -14.40 -15.83 2.88
CA ALA A 28 -13.39 -15.41 3.85
C ALA A 28 -13.30 -13.87 3.85
N ILE A 29 -13.18 -13.29 5.03
CA ILE A 29 -13.08 -11.83 5.18
C ILE A 29 -11.66 -11.43 4.80
N MET A 30 -11.55 -10.49 3.86
CA MET A 30 -10.30 -9.82 3.53
C MET A 30 -10.04 -8.75 4.58
N ASP A 31 -8.87 -8.81 5.21
CA ASP A 31 -8.39 -7.81 6.16
C ASP A 31 -7.09 -7.15 5.67
N GLU A 32 -6.58 -6.19 6.45
CA GLU A 32 -5.36 -5.45 6.11
C GLU A 32 -4.15 -6.37 5.85
N TYR A 33 -4.05 -7.47 6.59
CA TYR A 33 -2.95 -8.40 6.50
C TYR A 33 -3.04 -9.24 5.23
N THR A 34 -4.25 -9.60 4.81
CA THR A 34 -4.45 -10.32 3.55
C THR A 34 -3.92 -9.52 2.37
N VAL A 35 -4.21 -8.21 2.30
CA VAL A 35 -3.71 -7.34 1.22
C VAL A 35 -2.20 -7.11 1.35
N HIS A 36 -1.71 -6.91 2.57
CA HIS A 36 -0.28 -6.79 2.85
C HIS A 36 0.51 -8.02 2.34
N TYR A 37 -0.09 -9.20 2.47
CA TYR A 37 0.53 -10.44 2.01
C TYR A 37 0.37 -10.69 0.51
N ALA A 38 -0.56 -10.01 -0.17
CA ALA A 38 -0.77 -10.15 -1.61
C ALA A 38 0.31 -9.41 -2.41
N LYS A 39 1.44 -10.08 -2.61
CA LYS A 39 2.61 -9.51 -3.31
C LYS A 39 2.76 -9.95 -4.76
N SER A 40 1.93 -10.88 -5.22
CA SER A 40 1.85 -11.28 -6.63
C SER A 40 0.69 -10.58 -7.33
N PRO A 41 0.82 -10.23 -8.62
CA PRO A 41 -0.29 -9.71 -9.42
C PRO A 41 -1.51 -10.62 -9.38
N GLU A 42 -1.30 -11.95 -9.44
CA GLU A 42 -2.37 -12.94 -9.46
C GLU A 42 -3.15 -12.97 -8.15
N ALA A 43 -2.47 -13.00 -7.01
CA ALA A 43 -3.14 -12.98 -5.70
C ALA A 43 -3.89 -11.67 -5.50
N PHE A 44 -3.28 -10.54 -5.88
CA PHE A 44 -3.91 -9.24 -5.74
C PHE A 44 -5.15 -9.09 -6.64
N GLN A 45 -5.07 -9.60 -7.87
CA GLN A 45 -6.18 -9.63 -8.81
C GLN A 45 -7.35 -10.47 -8.28
N LEU A 46 -7.08 -11.59 -7.61
CA LEU A 46 -8.12 -12.37 -6.93
C LEU A 46 -8.81 -11.56 -5.83
N LEU A 47 -8.06 -10.82 -5.01
CA LEU A 47 -8.67 -9.97 -3.98
C LEU A 47 -9.60 -8.92 -4.60
N LEU A 48 -9.15 -8.24 -5.67
CA LEU A 48 -9.95 -7.25 -6.40
C LEU A 48 -11.25 -7.87 -6.97
N ASN A 49 -11.14 -9.02 -7.63
CA ASN A 49 -12.29 -9.73 -8.20
C ASN A 49 -13.33 -10.14 -7.15
N HIS A 50 -12.88 -10.35 -5.90
CA HIS A 50 -13.74 -10.71 -4.77
C HIS A 50 -14.15 -9.52 -3.90
N GLY A 51 -13.97 -8.29 -4.41
CA GLY A 51 -14.51 -7.07 -3.80
C GLY A 51 -13.61 -6.40 -2.78
N LEU A 52 -12.29 -6.49 -2.95
CA LEU A 52 -11.36 -5.70 -2.16
C LEU A 52 -11.66 -4.20 -2.33
N ASP A 53 -11.89 -3.52 -1.20
CA ASP A 53 -12.05 -2.07 -1.19
C ASP A 53 -10.69 -1.39 -1.37
N ILE A 54 -10.52 -0.69 -2.49
CA ILE A 54 -9.28 -0.01 -2.86
C ILE A 54 -9.17 1.40 -2.24
N ASP A 55 -10.31 1.97 -1.83
CA ASP A 55 -10.45 3.37 -1.42
C ASP A 55 -10.70 3.52 0.08
N HIS A 56 -11.01 2.47 0.83
CA HIS A 56 -11.20 2.55 2.28
C HIS A 56 -10.22 1.65 3.02
N PRO A 57 -9.54 2.16 4.06
CA PRO A 57 -8.62 1.36 4.85
C PRO A 57 -9.38 0.24 5.56
N VAL A 58 -8.92 -1.00 5.40
CA VAL A 58 -9.20 -2.05 6.37
C VAL A 58 -8.34 -1.75 7.60
N HIS A 59 -8.98 -1.57 8.76
CA HIS A 59 -8.46 -0.95 9.98
C HIS A 59 -7.03 -1.35 10.41
N PHE A 60 -5.99 -0.63 9.95
CA PHE A 60 -4.62 -0.76 10.49
C PHE A 60 -4.61 -0.60 12.02
N ALA A 61 -4.52 -1.71 12.74
CA ALA A 61 -4.28 -1.68 14.18
C ALA A 61 -2.79 -1.74 14.52
N HIS A 62 -1.91 -2.14 13.58
CA HIS A 62 -0.54 -2.54 13.94
C HIS A 62 0.63 -2.06 13.08
N ALA A 63 0.46 -1.38 11.93
CA ALA A 63 1.63 -0.73 11.31
C ALA A 63 1.80 0.71 11.78
N VAL A 64 2.77 0.82 12.70
CA VAL A 64 3.55 2.01 13.03
C VAL A 64 2.75 3.10 13.71
N GLY A 65 3.01 3.29 15.01
CA GLY A 65 2.42 4.30 15.91
C GLY A 65 2.67 5.77 15.52
N ALA A 66 2.87 6.08 14.24
CA ALA A 66 2.97 7.42 13.68
C ALA A 66 1.67 7.90 12.98
N ILE A 67 0.78 7.00 12.55
CA ILE A 67 -0.46 7.38 11.84
C ILE A 67 -1.60 7.71 12.84
N GLN A 68 -1.48 7.25 14.09
CA GLN A 68 -2.57 7.25 15.06
C GLN A 68 -2.82 8.57 15.79
N ALA A 69 -1.91 9.56 15.69
CA ALA A 69 -2.03 10.78 16.49
C ALA A 69 -3.11 11.76 15.99
N ASN A 70 -3.69 11.56 14.79
CA ASN A 70 -4.76 12.44 14.30
C ASN A 70 -5.75 11.75 13.33
N ALA A 71 -6.17 10.54 13.69
CA ALA A 71 -7.04 9.66 12.88
C ALA A 71 -8.46 10.21 12.56
N SER A 72 -8.77 11.47 12.89
CA SER A 72 -10.09 12.06 12.69
C SER A 72 -10.24 12.95 11.44
N SER A 73 -9.16 13.25 10.71
CA SER A 73 -9.25 14.09 9.51
C SER A 73 -8.53 13.55 8.26
N MET A 74 -7.98 12.34 8.33
CA MET A 74 -7.26 11.71 7.20
C MET A 74 -7.91 10.37 6.85
N ALA A 75 -9.09 10.44 6.24
CA ALA A 75 -9.55 9.38 5.36
C ALA A 75 -8.57 9.30 4.17
N THR A 76 -7.47 8.55 4.31
CA THR A 76 -6.55 8.30 3.20
C THR A 76 -7.17 7.25 2.31
N SER A 77 -7.95 7.73 1.34
CA SER A 77 -8.65 6.91 0.36
C SER A 77 -7.75 6.35 -0.75
N GLY A 78 -6.60 5.81 -0.37
CA GLY A 78 -5.56 5.31 -1.27
C GLY A 78 -4.64 4.27 -0.62
N TRP A 79 -5.13 3.58 0.41
CA TRP A 79 -4.32 2.66 1.20
C TRP A 79 -3.73 1.50 0.40
N ALA A 80 -4.50 0.90 -0.51
CA ALA A 80 -4.01 -0.20 -1.34
C ALA A 80 -2.79 0.23 -2.17
N LEU A 81 -2.79 1.48 -2.66
CA LEU A 81 -1.66 2.07 -3.37
C LEU A 81 -0.45 2.33 -2.45
N GLU A 82 -0.68 2.74 -1.20
CA GLU A 82 0.40 2.94 -0.22
C GLU A 82 1.10 1.61 0.09
N VAL A 83 0.34 0.54 0.31
CA VAL A 83 0.87 -0.81 0.54
C VAL A 83 1.62 -1.31 -0.70
N ALA A 84 1.03 -1.17 -1.89
CA ALA A 84 1.66 -1.60 -3.13
C ALA A 84 2.98 -0.83 -3.38
N ALA A 85 3.00 0.48 -3.13
CA ALA A 85 4.20 1.30 -3.25
C ALA A 85 5.28 0.91 -2.23
N TYR A 86 4.88 0.53 -1.01
CA TYR A 86 5.82 0.12 0.03
C TYR A 86 6.38 -1.29 -0.20
N LEU A 87 5.59 -2.24 -0.70
CA LEU A 87 5.92 -3.67 -0.59
C LEU A 87 5.92 -4.45 -1.89
N CYS A 88 5.25 -3.96 -2.93
CA CYS A 88 4.95 -4.74 -4.12
C CYS A 88 5.75 -4.26 -5.36
N ASP A 89 5.67 -5.08 -6.41
CA ASP A 89 6.13 -4.68 -7.74
C ASP A 89 5.27 -3.54 -8.31
N SER A 90 5.82 -2.77 -9.26
CA SER A 90 5.13 -1.64 -9.90
C SER A 90 3.94 -2.10 -10.72
N ILE A 91 3.93 -3.36 -11.16
CA ILE A 91 2.76 -3.98 -11.81
C ILE A 91 1.52 -3.89 -10.91
N ILE A 92 1.63 -4.13 -9.59
CA ILE A 92 0.48 -4.06 -8.68
C ILE A 92 -0.03 -2.62 -8.53
N VAL A 93 0.87 -1.63 -8.54
CA VAL A 93 0.51 -0.21 -8.55
C VAL A 93 -0.28 0.12 -9.82
N ASP A 94 0.18 -0.38 -10.97
CA ASP A 94 -0.49 -0.15 -12.25
C ASP A 94 -1.88 -0.78 -12.29
N THR A 95 -2.01 -2.03 -11.83
CA THR A 95 -3.30 -2.71 -11.69
C THR A 95 -4.26 -1.91 -10.81
N LEU A 96 -3.80 -1.40 -9.66
CA LEU A 96 -4.66 -0.60 -8.77
C LEU A 96 -5.17 0.67 -9.43
N ILE A 97 -4.31 1.40 -10.15
CA ILE A 97 -4.69 2.61 -10.87
C ILE A 97 -5.70 2.29 -11.99
N GLU A 98 -5.48 1.20 -12.72
CA GLU A 98 -6.41 0.72 -13.76
C GLU A 98 -7.77 0.31 -13.20
N TYR A 99 -7.81 -0.19 -11.96
CA TYR A 99 -9.04 -0.49 -11.21
C TYR A 99 -9.71 0.75 -10.58
N GLY A 100 -9.16 1.96 -10.82
CA GLY A 100 -9.76 3.21 -10.40
C GLY A 100 -9.18 3.83 -9.13
N ALA A 101 -8.13 3.24 -8.55
CA ALA A 101 -7.49 3.80 -7.37
C ALA A 101 -6.94 5.20 -7.69
N SER A 102 -7.34 6.20 -6.90
CA SER A 102 -6.88 7.58 -7.09
C SER A 102 -5.45 7.73 -6.56
N ILE A 103 -4.49 7.92 -7.46
CA ILE A 103 -3.07 8.07 -7.10
C ILE A 103 -2.85 9.21 -6.09
N ASN A 104 -3.61 10.29 -6.23
CA ASN A 104 -3.51 11.48 -5.38
C ASN A 104 -4.42 11.42 -4.15
N ASN A 105 -5.10 10.30 -3.89
CA ASN A 105 -5.69 10.01 -2.57
C ASN A 105 -4.73 9.23 -1.65
N SER A 106 -3.57 8.85 -2.16
CA SER A 106 -2.55 8.08 -1.43
C SER A 106 -1.31 8.93 -1.12
N CYS A 107 -0.55 8.55 -0.09
CA CYS A 107 0.83 9.01 0.14
C CYS A 107 1.86 8.02 -0.46
N SER A 108 1.54 7.40 -1.60
CA SER A 108 2.34 6.33 -2.22
C SER A 108 3.81 6.71 -2.47
N THR A 109 4.10 7.98 -2.80
CA THR A 109 5.46 8.50 -2.97
C THR A 109 6.27 8.44 -1.67
N ASN A 110 5.66 8.83 -0.55
CA ASN A 110 6.26 8.73 0.78
C ASN A 110 6.53 7.25 1.16
N CYS A 111 5.59 6.35 0.86
CA CYS A 111 5.73 4.92 1.10
C CYS A 111 6.84 4.28 0.26
N ALA A 112 6.96 4.65 -1.01
CA ALA A 112 8.00 4.18 -1.92
C ALA A 112 9.42 4.57 -1.44
N LEU A 113 9.57 5.78 -0.88
CA LEU A 113 10.86 6.31 -0.43
C LEU A 113 11.46 5.54 0.78
N ILE A 114 10.61 4.89 1.57
CA ILE A 114 11.02 4.04 2.71
C ILE A 114 11.69 2.75 2.22
N ARG A 115 11.44 2.31 0.98
CA ARG A 115 12.12 1.14 0.40
C ARG A 115 13.61 1.41 0.23
N LYS A 116 14.43 0.38 0.43
CA LYS A 116 15.90 0.52 0.34
C LYS A 116 16.46 0.14 -1.03
N ASP A 117 15.81 -0.79 -1.71
CA ASP A 117 16.30 -1.53 -2.87
C ASP A 117 15.89 -0.91 -4.22
N THR A 118 14.62 -0.48 -4.33
CA THR A 118 14.02 -0.07 -5.61
C THR A 118 13.37 1.32 -5.58
N ARG A 119 13.76 2.15 -4.59
CA ARG A 119 13.05 3.40 -4.29
C ARG A 119 12.97 4.39 -5.45
N ILE A 120 14.10 4.64 -6.14
CA ILE A 120 14.17 5.61 -7.24
C ILE A 120 13.25 5.16 -8.39
N LEU A 121 13.40 3.91 -8.83
CA LEU A 121 12.57 3.34 -9.89
C LEU A 121 11.07 3.38 -9.54
N LYS A 122 10.73 3.10 -8.28
CA LYS A 122 9.35 3.15 -7.81
C LYS A 122 8.81 4.58 -7.80
N MET A 123 9.59 5.54 -7.31
CA MET A 123 9.17 6.94 -7.29
C MET A 123 9.02 7.50 -8.70
N GLU A 124 9.96 7.24 -9.61
CA GLU A 124 9.83 7.64 -11.01
C GLU A 124 8.57 7.05 -11.64
N HIS A 125 8.27 5.78 -11.36
CA HIS A 125 7.06 5.11 -11.84
C HIS A 125 5.79 5.79 -11.31
N LEU A 126 5.73 6.11 -10.02
CA LEU A 126 4.61 6.84 -9.41
C LEU A 126 4.46 8.26 -9.99
N VAL A 127 5.57 8.99 -10.16
CA VAL A 127 5.56 10.35 -10.74
C VAL A 127 5.10 10.32 -12.21
N ARG A 128 5.52 9.32 -13.00
CA ARG A 128 5.00 9.10 -14.38
C ARG A 128 3.49 8.85 -14.39
N ARG A 129 2.95 8.26 -13.32
CA ARG A 129 1.51 8.07 -13.10
C ARG A 129 0.82 9.30 -12.48
N SER A 130 1.48 10.45 -12.45
CA SER A 130 0.98 11.73 -11.92
C SER A 130 0.80 11.79 -10.40
N ALA A 131 1.59 11.01 -9.64
CA ALA A 131 1.65 11.16 -8.20
C ALA A 131 2.26 12.52 -7.81
N ASP A 132 1.60 13.24 -6.90
CA ASP A 132 2.13 14.48 -6.35
C ASP A 132 3.29 14.23 -5.38
N ILE A 133 4.51 14.56 -5.81
CA ILE A 133 5.73 14.45 -4.99
C ILE A 133 5.76 15.44 -3.81
N ASN A 134 5.01 16.54 -3.90
CA ASN A 134 4.89 17.55 -2.86
C ASN A 134 3.75 17.26 -1.89
N ARG A 135 3.06 16.14 -2.04
CA ARG A 135 1.98 15.76 -1.15
C ARG A 135 2.49 15.64 0.27
N PHE A 136 1.88 16.42 1.15
CA PHE A 136 2.15 16.34 2.57
C PHE A 136 1.54 15.06 3.13
N GLY A 137 2.35 14.28 3.84
CA GLY A 137 1.91 13.07 4.52
C GLY A 137 2.67 12.86 5.81
N TRP A 138 2.53 11.66 6.37
CA TRP A 138 3.17 11.28 7.63
C TRP A 138 4.13 10.11 7.40
N PRO A 139 5.22 10.29 6.62
CA PRO A 139 6.21 9.23 6.45
C PRO A 139 6.80 8.84 7.81
N VAL A 140 7.12 7.56 7.94
CA VAL A 140 7.85 7.04 9.10
C VAL A 140 9.12 7.88 9.28
N ASP A 141 9.45 8.25 10.51
CA ASP A 141 10.57 9.12 10.89
C ASP A 141 10.40 10.64 10.67
N LEU A 142 9.29 11.16 10.14
CA LEU A 142 8.97 12.60 10.23
C LEU A 142 7.91 12.85 11.30
N ALA A 143 8.34 13.20 12.52
CA ALA A 143 7.47 13.37 13.69
C ALA A 143 6.35 14.41 13.51
N TYR A 144 6.51 15.35 12.58
CA TYR A 144 5.54 16.41 12.27
C TYR A 144 4.93 16.27 10.87
N GLY A 145 5.11 15.11 10.23
CA GLY A 145 4.79 14.93 8.83
C GLY A 145 5.75 15.68 7.91
N GLY A 146 5.56 15.50 6.61
CA GLY A 146 6.35 16.15 5.59
C GLY A 146 6.07 15.63 4.19
N THR A 147 6.79 16.19 3.24
CA THR A 147 6.76 15.75 1.85
C THR A 147 7.80 14.66 1.60
N THR A 148 7.71 14.00 0.45
CA THR A 148 8.74 13.06 -0.02
C THR A 148 10.12 13.72 -0.03
N LEU A 149 10.18 14.99 -0.44
CA LEU A 149 11.42 15.78 -0.46
C LEU A 149 11.99 16.03 0.94
N ALA A 150 11.13 16.31 1.94
CA ALA A 150 11.57 16.54 3.32
C ALA A 150 12.22 15.28 3.93
N PHE A 151 11.67 14.10 3.64
CA PHE A 151 12.27 12.84 4.07
C PHE A 151 13.61 12.60 3.34
N ALA A 152 13.65 12.79 2.02
CA ALA A 152 14.87 12.61 1.24
C ALA A 152 16.01 13.52 1.76
N ALA A 153 15.70 14.79 2.05
CA ALA A 153 16.64 15.74 2.63
C ALA A 153 17.15 15.30 4.01
N LYS A 154 16.26 14.85 4.90
CA LYS A 154 16.63 14.38 6.25
C LYS A 154 17.60 13.19 6.20
N HIS A 155 17.40 12.28 5.25
CA HIS A 155 18.17 11.04 5.15
C HIS A 155 19.36 11.13 4.18
N GLY A 156 19.63 12.30 3.59
CA GLY A 156 20.75 12.51 2.66
C GLY A 156 20.60 11.77 1.33
N LEU A 157 19.36 11.54 0.89
CA LEU A 157 19.02 10.82 -0.33
C LEU A 157 19.07 11.77 -1.54
N LEU A 158 20.28 12.07 -2.01
CA LEU A 158 20.55 13.13 -3.00
C LEU A 158 19.92 12.87 -4.37
N GLU A 159 19.89 11.62 -4.83
CA GLU A 159 19.31 11.28 -6.15
C GLU A 159 17.78 11.45 -6.16
N GLU A 160 17.15 11.30 -4.99
CA GLU A 160 15.72 11.44 -4.75
C GLU A 160 15.27 12.91 -4.61
N THR A 161 16.22 13.85 -4.53
CA THR A 161 15.97 15.29 -4.42
C THR A 161 16.13 16.06 -5.75
N ARG A 162 16.52 15.36 -6.83
CA ARG A 162 16.76 15.93 -8.17
C ARG A 162 15.52 15.80 -9.05
#